data_AF-A0A978RXC1-F1
#
_entry.id   AF-A0A978RXC1-F1
#
_cell.length_a   1.000
_cell.length_b   1.000
_cell.length_c   1.000
_cell.angle_alpha   90.00
_cell.angle_beta   90.00
_cell.angle_gamma   90.00
#
_symmetry.space_group_name_H-M   'P 1'
#
loop_
_entity.id
_entity.type
_entity.pdbx_description
1 polymer ?
#
loop_
_entity_poly.entity_id
_entity_poly.type
_entity_poly.pdbx_seq_one_letter_code
_entity_poly.pdbx_strand_id
1 'polypeptide(L)'
;MNNPESDLLAKIRQQFDTAPYPRNPLEESPKDDANLLFIHNLITPYYLRNQKIPTTEGKIILDAGCGTGYASLVLALANPGAKIVGIDLSETSVNLARERLKYHNIHNAEFHAISIEDLPQLGWQFDYINADEVLYLLPDPATGLQGLRTVLNPEGIIRTNLHHHWQRFPVFQAQKVFQEMGLGFAADNLTQEAKIESVRQSMTALKNQVWLKRITWDAEWETDAEPILLNYLLTGDKGYTVPEMFELLREAQLEFISMVNWREWELLDLFKDPDNLPAFLAISLPELSVEERLHVFELLHPVHRLMDFWCGHTNQSQPFVPLSDWSERDWHNALVELHPQLKTLQVKEYLIDCITHHTPFEISRYLQVPTITPILIDSSIAPCLLPLWDEPQSVRALVKRWLQISPVNPATLEPVSEEQASSEVIELLQKLETFLYVLLARDDN
;
A
#
# COMPACT_ATOMS: atom_id res chain seq x y z
N MET A 1 24.46 27.14 19.64
CA MET A 1 23.54 26.27 20.41
C MET A 1 23.15 25.17 19.45
N ASN A 2 23.52 23.91 19.71
CA ASN A 2 23.12 22.79 18.85
C ASN A 2 21.60 22.59 18.99
N ASN A 3 20.88 22.61 17.86
CA ASN A 3 19.45 22.27 17.83
C ASN A 3 19.33 20.75 18.10
N PRO A 4 18.60 20.30 19.13
CA PRO A 4 18.39 18.87 19.42
C PRO A 4 17.86 18.06 18.23
N GLU A 5 17.05 18.68 17.37
CA GLU A 5 16.52 18.04 16.14
C GLU A 5 17.62 17.78 15.11
N SER A 6 18.52 18.74 14.94
CA SER A 6 19.67 18.60 14.03
C SER A 6 20.63 17.51 14.50
N ASP A 7 20.77 17.32 15.81
CA ASP A 7 21.56 16.23 16.38
C ASP A 7 20.91 14.86 16.10
N LEU A 8 19.58 14.75 16.26
CA LEU A 8 18.82 13.53 15.96
C LEU A 8 18.90 13.13 14.46
N LEU A 9 18.74 14.09 13.54
CA LEU A 9 18.82 13.83 12.10
C LEU A 9 20.23 13.40 11.67
N ALA A 10 21.29 14.06 12.18
CA ALA A 10 22.68 13.67 11.90
C ALA A 10 22.97 12.24 12.36
N LYS A 11 22.37 11.87 13.49
CA LYS A 11 22.44 10.55 14.10
C LYS A 11 21.71 9.47 13.29
N ILE A 12 20.49 9.74 12.85
CA ILE A 12 19.73 8.86 11.95
C ILE A 12 20.54 8.63 10.66
N ARG A 13 21.07 9.70 10.07
CA ARG A 13 21.94 9.62 8.88
C ARG A 13 23.14 8.70 9.11
N GLN A 14 23.84 8.82 10.23
CA GLN A 14 25.01 7.98 10.55
C GLN A 14 24.65 6.49 10.63
N GLN A 15 23.49 6.14 11.18
CA GLN A 15 23.02 4.75 11.24
C GLN A 15 22.87 4.16 9.83
N PHE A 16 22.23 4.89 8.91
CA PHE A 16 22.03 4.43 7.53
C PHE A 16 23.30 4.51 6.67
N ASP A 17 24.22 5.44 6.94
CA ASP A 17 25.53 5.49 6.27
C ASP A 17 26.40 4.26 6.61
N THR A 18 26.32 3.76 7.85
CA THR A 18 27.10 2.59 8.31
C THR A 18 26.45 1.26 7.97
N ALA A 19 25.12 1.25 7.84
CA ALA A 19 24.34 0.07 7.52
C ALA A 19 23.23 0.44 6.51
N PRO A 20 23.57 0.59 5.21
CA PRO A 20 22.58 0.90 4.18
C PRO A 20 21.42 -0.10 4.17
N TYR A 21 20.20 0.41 3.97
CA TYR A 21 18.95 -0.34 4.04
C TYR A 21 18.03 0.02 2.86
N PRO A 22 17.24 -0.93 2.34
CA PRO A 22 17.28 -2.37 2.64
C PRO A 22 18.49 -3.07 2.02
N ARG A 23 18.86 -4.24 2.54
CA ARG A 23 20.07 -4.98 2.12
C ARG A 23 19.84 -5.99 0.99
N ASN A 24 18.78 -5.81 0.21
CA ASN A 24 18.48 -6.66 -0.94
C ASN A 24 19.65 -6.71 -1.93
N PRO A 25 20.02 -7.89 -2.47
CA PRO A 25 20.97 -7.99 -3.58
C PRO A 25 20.57 -7.12 -4.76
N LEU A 26 21.56 -6.69 -5.56
CA LEU A 26 21.34 -5.79 -6.69
C LEU A 26 20.44 -6.43 -7.76
N GLU A 27 20.62 -7.73 -7.97
CA GLU A 27 19.91 -8.57 -8.92
C GLU A 27 18.47 -8.90 -8.51
N GLU A 28 18.12 -8.72 -7.23
CA GLU A 28 16.76 -8.97 -6.75
C GLU A 28 15.78 -8.01 -7.43
N SER A 29 14.69 -8.57 -7.95
CA SER A 29 13.69 -7.83 -8.74
C SER A 29 12.28 -8.14 -8.24
N PRO A 30 11.46 -7.13 -7.93
CA PRO A 30 10.08 -7.31 -7.49
C PRO A 30 9.10 -7.51 -8.66
N LYS A 31 9.59 -7.73 -9.90
CA LYS A 31 8.77 -7.76 -11.12
C LYS A 31 7.64 -8.81 -11.10
N ASP A 32 7.83 -9.89 -10.36
CA ASP A 32 6.87 -11.00 -10.26
C ASP A 32 6.05 -10.94 -8.95
N ASP A 33 6.26 -9.91 -8.11
CA ASP A 33 5.51 -9.68 -6.87
C ASP A 33 4.32 -8.75 -7.14
N ALA A 34 3.23 -9.32 -7.63
CA ALA A 34 2.02 -8.58 -7.97
C ALA A 34 1.41 -7.82 -6.77
N ASN A 35 1.56 -8.34 -5.55
CA ASN A 35 1.08 -7.70 -4.32
C ASN A 35 1.87 -6.42 -4.04
N LEU A 36 3.19 -6.51 -4.06
CA LEU A 36 4.08 -5.37 -3.84
C LEU A 36 3.92 -4.31 -4.93
N LEU A 37 3.79 -4.74 -6.19
CA LEU A 37 3.55 -3.83 -7.31
C LEU A 37 2.15 -3.21 -7.27
N PHE A 38 1.15 -3.86 -6.67
CA PHE A 38 -0.20 -3.32 -6.54
C PHE A 38 -0.26 -2.15 -5.57
N ILE A 39 0.35 -2.30 -4.39
CA ILE A 39 0.34 -1.25 -3.36
C ILE A 39 1.13 0.00 -3.76
N HIS A 40 2.07 -0.13 -4.71
CA HIS A 40 2.90 0.96 -5.22
C HIS A 40 2.40 1.55 -6.56
N ASN A 41 1.28 1.05 -7.09
CA ASN A 41 0.72 1.54 -8.35
C ASN A 41 -0.11 2.81 -8.10
N LEU A 42 0.22 3.93 -8.77
CA LEU A 42 -0.50 5.20 -8.66
C LEU A 42 -1.99 5.09 -9.07
N ILE A 43 -2.33 4.17 -9.97
CA ILE A 43 -3.70 4.01 -10.45
C ILE A 43 -4.64 3.64 -9.30
N THR A 44 -4.19 2.81 -8.36
CA THR A 44 -4.99 2.35 -7.21
C THR A 44 -5.55 3.50 -6.38
N PRO A 45 -4.72 4.35 -5.74
CA PRO A 45 -5.24 5.45 -4.94
C PRO A 45 -5.87 6.55 -5.79
N TYR A 46 -5.45 6.73 -7.05
CA TYR A 46 -6.08 7.70 -7.94
C TYR A 46 -7.52 7.31 -8.29
N TYR A 47 -7.74 6.02 -8.52
CA TYR A 47 -9.06 5.46 -8.72
C TYR A 47 -9.92 5.60 -7.46
N LEU A 48 -9.39 5.24 -6.29
CA LEU A 48 -10.13 5.41 -5.02
C LEU A 48 -10.51 6.88 -4.74
N ARG A 49 -9.64 7.82 -5.12
CA ARG A 49 -9.87 9.25 -4.92
C ARG A 49 -10.82 9.89 -5.93
N ASN A 50 -10.76 9.47 -7.20
CA ASN A 50 -11.37 10.20 -8.32
C ASN A 50 -12.28 9.35 -9.22
N GLN A 51 -12.36 8.03 -9.01
CA GLN A 51 -13.02 7.05 -9.89
C GLN A 51 -12.63 7.20 -11.37
N LYS A 52 -11.34 7.45 -11.59
CA LYS A 52 -10.72 7.63 -12.90
C LYS A 52 -9.48 6.76 -13.00
N ILE A 53 -9.18 6.33 -14.23
CA ILE A 53 -8.05 5.46 -14.53
C ILE A 53 -7.01 6.31 -15.25
N PRO A 54 -5.96 6.79 -14.56
CA PRO A 54 -4.93 7.62 -15.18
C PRO A 54 -3.94 6.75 -15.96
N THR A 55 -3.18 7.38 -16.86
CA THR A 55 -1.93 6.79 -17.35
C THR A 55 -0.78 7.05 -16.37
N THR A 56 0.13 6.09 -16.24
CA THR A 56 1.40 6.24 -15.52
C THR A 56 2.50 6.86 -16.39
N GLU A 57 2.36 6.80 -17.72
CA GLU A 57 3.36 7.31 -18.64
C GLU A 57 3.50 8.84 -18.51
N GLY A 58 4.75 9.31 -18.38
CA GLY A 58 5.05 10.73 -18.22
C GLY A 58 4.76 11.30 -16.83
N LYS A 59 4.24 10.51 -15.90
CA LYS A 59 4.08 10.90 -14.49
C LYS A 59 5.43 11.02 -13.79
N ILE A 60 5.52 11.91 -12.81
CA ILE A 60 6.73 12.09 -12.01
C ILE A 60 6.46 11.59 -10.59
N ILE A 61 7.25 10.61 -10.16
CA ILE A 61 7.10 9.92 -8.88
C ILE A 61 8.31 10.20 -8.00
N LEU A 62 8.07 10.69 -6.78
CA LEU A 62 9.08 10.86 -5.74
C LEU A 62 9.14 9.60 -4.87
N ASP A 63 10.35 9.09 -4.61
CA ASP A 63 10.66 8.16 -3.53
C ASP A 63 11.45 8.91 -2.44
N ALA A 64 10.74 9.40 -1.43
CA ALA A 64 11.30 10.18 -0.34
C ALA A 64 11.82 9.24 0.76
N GLY A 65 13.14 9.25 0.99
CA GLY A 65 13.82 8.24 1.80
C GLY A 65 14.06 6.96 1.02
N CYS A 66 14.60 7.07 -0.20
CA CYS A 66 14.69 5.95 -1.14
C CYS A 66 15.61 4.81 -0.69
N GLY A 67 16.45 5.01 0.34
CA GLY A 67 17.41 4.03 0.81
C GLY A 67 18.28 3.52 -0.33
N THR A 68 18.50 2.20 -0.39
CA THR A 68 19.25 1.54 -1.47
C THR A 68 18.44 1.32 -2.77
N GLY A 69 17.26 1.94 -2.88
CA GLY A 69 16.45 2.03 -4.09
C GLY A 69 15.59 0.80 -4.42
N TYR A 70 15.39 -0.13 -3.48
CA TYR A 70 14.49 -1.27 -3.73
C TYR A 70 13.05 -0.79 -3.98
N ALA A 71 12.51 0.09 -3.11
CA ALA A 71 11.21 0.71 -3.32
C ALA A 71 11.17 1.55 -4.61
N SER A 72 12.24 2.29 -4.94
CA SER A 72 12.37 2.99 -6.22
C SER A 72 12.22 2.05 -7.43
N LEU A 73 12.78 0.84 -7.36
CA LEU A 73 12.62 -0.18 -8.40
C LEU A 73 11.18 -0.71 -8.46
N VAL A 74 10.55 -0.95 -7.31
CA VAL A 74 9.13 -1.33 -7.23
C VAL A 74 8.26 -0.26 -7.91
N LEU A 75 8.47 1.02 -7.55
CA LEU A 75 7.72 2.15 -8.12
C LEU A 75 7.87 2.24 -9.64
N ALA A 76 9.09 2.05 -10.16
CA ALA A 76 9.35 2.05 -11.60
C ALA A 76 8.61 0.94 -12.35
N LEU A 77 8.59 -0.28 -11.77
CA LEU A 77 7.93 -1.43 -12.38
C LEU A 77 6.41 -1.38 -12.22
N ALA A 78 5.91 -0.86 -11.10
CA ALA A 78 4.50 -0.68 -10.85
C ALA A 78 3.90 0.43 -11.71
N ASN A 79 4.70 1.42 -12.13
CA ASN A 79 4.25 2.59 -12.90
C ASN A 79 5.05 2.77 -14.19
N PRO A 80 4.87 1.89 -15.20
CA PRO A 80 5.62 1.95 -16.44
C PRO A 80 5.55 3.33 -17.11
N GLY A 81 6.69 3.82 -17.59
CA GLY A 81 6.80 5.13 -18.27
C GLY A 81 6.88 6.34 -17.34
N ALA A 82 6.73 6.18 -16.02
CA ALA A 82 6.94 7.24 -15.06
C ALA A 82 8.44 7.59 -14.92
N LYS A 83 8.74 8.83 -14.52
CA LYS A 83 10.07 9.25 -14.05
C LYS A 83 10.15 9.04 -12.55
N ILE A 84 11.21 8.35 -12.10
CA ILE A 84 11.48 8.16 -10.67
C ILE A 84 12.50 9.18 -10.19
N VAL A 85 12.17 9.91 -9.13
CA VAL A 85 13.08 10.82 -8.43
C VAL A 85 13.25 10.29 -7.02
N GLY A 86 14.45 9.86 -6.63
CA GLY A 86 14.73 9.39 -5.29
C GLY A 86 15.51 10.41 -4.47
N ILE A 87 15.17 10.57 -3.19
CA ILE A 87 15.99 11.35 -2.25
C ILE A 87 16.29 10.54 -0.99
N ASP A 88 17.48 10.72 -0.43
CA ASP A 88 17.85 10.18 0.88
C ASP A 88 18.94 11.06 1.53
N LEU A 89 19.08 11.00 2.85
CA LEU A 89 20.16 11.73 3.56
C LEU A 89 21.54 11.06 3.35
N SER A 90 21.56 9.75 3.06
CA SER A 90 22.78 8.98 2.86
C SER A 90 23.22 8.99 1.40
N GLU A 91 24.38 9.59 1.13
CA GLU A 91 24.98 9.58 -0.21
C GLU A 91 25.35 8.15 -0.66
N THR A 92 25.72 7.29 0.29
CA THR A 92 25.97 5.85 0.03
C THR A 92 24.71 5.16 -0.47
N SER A 93 23.58 5.34 0.21
CA SER A 93 22.28 4.77 -0.18
C SER A 93 21.83 5.27 -1.55
N VAL A 94 21.89 6.58 -1.79
CA VAL A 94 21.59 7.23 -3.09
C VAL A 94 22.41 6.64 -4.23
N ASN A 95 23.70 6.38 -4.00
CA ASN A 95 24.56 5.76 -5.02
C ASN A 95 24.14 4.32 -5.34
N LEU A 96 23.82 3.52 -4.32
CA LEU A 96 23.30 2.16 -4.49
C LEU A 96 21.95 2.14 -5.20
N ALA A 97 21.04 3.06 -4.87
CA ALA A 97 19.75 3.20 -5.55
C ALA A 97 19.91 3.47 -7.04
N ARG A 98 20.84 4.38 -7.39
CA ARG A 98 21.19 4.67 -8.79
C ARG A 98 21.75 3.45 -9.51
N GLU A 99 22.63 2.70 -8.86
CA GLU A 99 23.18 1.45 -9.42
C GLU A 99 22.09 0.40 -9.65
N ARG A 100 21.14 0.24 -8.71
CA ARG A 100 20.03 -0.71 -8.82
C ARG A 100 19.14 -0.42 -10.02
N LEU A 101 18.64 0.81 -10.15
CA LEU A 101 17.77 1.13 -11.29
C LEU A 101 18.51 0.99 -12.62
N LYS A 102 19.79 1.38 -12.68
CA LYS A 102 20.63 1.16 -13.86
C LYS A 102 20.80 -0.33 -14.18
N TYR A 103 21.03 -1.18 -13.17
CA TYR A 103 21.16 -2.63 -13.34
C TYR A 103 19.90 -3.25 -13.97
N HIS A 104 18.72 -2.80 -13.54
CA HIS A 104 17.42 -3.24 -14.08
C HIS A 104 16.97 -2.48 -15.34
N ASN A 105 17.87 -1.73 -16.00
CA ASN A 105 17.62 -0.95 -17.22
C ASN A 105 16.55 0.14 -17.10
N ILE A 106 16.33 0.68 -15.90
CA ILE A 106 15.48 1.84 -15.66
C ILE A 106 16.36 3.10 -15.76
N HIS A 107 16.28 3.78 -16.90
CA HIS A 107 17.07 4.98 -17.18
C HIS A 107 16.34 6.29 -16.89
N ASN A 108 15.01 6.26 -16.78
CA ASN A 108 14.20 7.42 -16.47
C ASN A 108 14.15 7.67 -14.95
N ALA A 109 15.33 7.81 -14.33
CA ALA A 109 15.46 8.00 -12.90
C ALA A 109 16.61 8.95 -12.53
N GLU A 110 16.41 9.70 -11.45
CA GLU A 110 17.44 10.56 -10.83
C GLU A 110 17.41 10.46 -9.31
N PHE A 111 18.56 10.69 -8.68
CA PHE A 111 18.74 10.46 -7.25
C PHE A 111 19.59 11.57 -6.62
N HIS A 112 19.12 12.11 -5.49
CA HIS A 112 19.72 13.27 -4.82
C HIS A 112 19.93 13.00 -3.32
N ALA A 113 21.12 13.33 -2.82
CA ALA A 113 21.42 13.26 -1.39
C ALA A 113 21.00 14.57 -0.69
N ILE A 114 19.71 14.69 -0.36
CA ILE A 114 19.11 15.90 0.25
C ILE A 114 18.08 15.53 1.31
N SER A 115 17.71 16.50 2.15
CA SER A 115 16.63 16.34 3.12
C SER A 115 15.25 16.55 2.48
N ILE A 116 14.19 16.06 3.14
CA ILE A 116 12.80 16.33 2.74
C ILE A 116 12.49 17.84 2.78
N GLU A 117 13.08 18.57 3.73
CA GLU A 117 12.90 20.03 3.86
C GLU A 117 13.46 20.81 2.66
N ASP A 118 14.46 20.23 1.98
CA ASP A 118 15.11 20.83 0.81
C ASP A 118 14.45 20.43 -0.52
N LEU A 119 13.39 19.61 -0.51
CA LEU A 119 12.69 19.15 -1.72
C LEU A 119 12.29 20.27 -2.70
N PRO A 120 11.79 21.44 -2.25
CA PRO A 120 11.43 22.53 -3.17
C PRO A 120 12.60 23.02 -4.04
N GLN A 121 13.85 22.81 -3.62
CA GLN A 121 15.04 23.21 -4.36
C GLN A 121 15.26 22.39 -5.64
N LEU A 122 14.65 21.20 -5.74
CA LEU A 122 14.73 20.37 -6.95
C LEU A 122 13.90 20.94 -8.11
N GLY A 123 12.91 21.81 -7.82
CA GLY A 123 12.05 22.42 -8.84
C GLY A 123 11.08 21.46 -9.53
N TRP A 124 10.86 20.27 -8.96
CA TRP A 124 9.88 19.29 -9.43
C TRP A 124 8.55 19.43 -8.72
N GLN A 125 7.48 19.08 -9.45
CA GLN A 125 6.19 18.76 -8.86
C GLN A 125 5.86 17.30 -9.17
N PHE A 126 5.29 16.58 -8.20
CA PHE A 126 5.11 15.14 -8.25
C PHE A 126 3.63 14.75 -8.35
N ASP A 127 3.33 13.78 -9.21
CA ASP A 127 2.02 13.15 -9.31
C ASP A 127 1.81 12.08 -8.23
N TYR A 128 2.90 11.42 -7.82
CA TYR A 128 2.90 10.44 -6.74
C TYR A 128 4.13 10.65 -5.86
N ILE A 129 3.96 10.58 -4.55
CA ILE A 129 5.05 10.62 -3.59
C ILE A 129 4.92 9.37 -2.73
N ASN A 130 5.98 8.57 -2.68
CA ASN A 130 6.15 7.46 -1.76
C ASN A 130 7.11 7.89 -0.65
N ALA A 131 6.67 7.85 0.60
CA ALA A 131 7.50 8.10 1.78
C ALA A 131 7.39 6.90 2.73
N ASP A 132 7.96 5.77 2.29
CA ASP A 132 7.87 4.49 2.99
C ASP A 132 8.87 4.43 4.14
N GLU A 133 8.42 4.17 5.36
CA GLU A 133 9.28 4.01 6.55
C GLU A 133 10.12 5.22 6.95
N VAL A 134 9.67 6.43 6.58
CA VAL A 134 10.37 7.69 6.90
C VAL A 134 9.68 8.49 8.01
N LEU A 135 8.36 8.65 7.90
CA LEU A 135 7.64 9.71 8.59
C LEU A 135 7.73 9.62 10.12
N TYR A 136 7.69 8.39 10.68
CA TYR A 136 7.78 8.16 12.12
C TYR A 136 9.20 8.39 12.71
N LEU A 137 10.22 8.54 11.86
CA LEU A 137 11.60 8.88 12.28
C LEU A 137 11.82 10.40 12.35
N LEU A 138 10.93 11.19 11.77
CA LEU A 138 11.04 12.64 11.82
C LEU A 138 10.72 13.17 13.23
N PRO A 139 11.42 14.21 13.71
CA PRO A 139 11.10 14.86 14.98
C PRO A 139 9.65 15.37 15.01
N ASP A 140 9.19 15.92 13.88
CA ASP A 140 7.82 16.35 13.65
C ASP A 140 7.29 15.82 12.30
N PRO A 141 6.48 14.74 12.32
CA PRO A 141 5.82 14.21 11.14
C PRO A 141 4.94 15.23 10.39
N ALA A 142 4.28 16.15 11.09
CA ALA A 142 3.38 17.11 10.45
C ALA A 142 4.17 18.05 9.53
N THR A 143 5.31 18.53 9.99
CA THR A 143 6.26 19.31 9.17
C THR A 143 6.75 18.50 7.97
N GLY A 144 7.05 17.21 8.14
CA GLY A 144 7.41 16.31 7.03
C GLY A 144 6.32 16.24 5.96
N LEU A 145 5.08 15.97 6.36
CA LEU A 145 3.91 15.94 5.47
C LEU A 145 3.69 17.28 4.76
N GLN A 146 3.86 18.41 5.45
CA GLN A 146 3.77 19.75 4.86
C GLN A 146 4.83 19.94 3.78
N GLY A 147 6.07 19.50 4.03
CA GLY A 147 7.15 19.52 3.04
C GLY A 147 6.78 18.74 1.77
N LEU A 148 6.33 17.50 1.92
CA LEU A 148 5.86 16.67 0.79
C LEU A 148 4.70 17.33 0.03
N ARG A 149 3.75 17.92 0.76
CA ARG A 149 2.60 18.62 0.18
C ARG A 149 3.02 19.80 -0.72
N THR A 150 4.08 20.53 -0.37
CA THR A 150 4.51 21.71 -1.16
C THR A 150 4.94 21.37 -2.60
N VAL A 151 5.45 20.16 -2.81
CA VAL A 151 5.91 19.65 -4.10
C VAL A 151 4.91 18.70 -4.77
N LEU A 152 3.74 18.50 -4.15
CA LEU A 152 2.69 17.62 -4.68
C LEU A 152 1.84 18.39 -5.71
N ASN A 153 1.63 17.79 -6.90
CA ASN A 153 0.66 18.30 -7.87
C ASN A 153 -0.76 18.36 -7.26
N PRO A 154 -1.68 19.22 -7.77
CA PRO A 154 -3.03 19.37 -7.20
C PRO A 154 -3.80 18.04 -7.04
N GLU A 155 -3.76 17.18 -8.06
CA GLU A 155 -4.38 15.84 -8.03
C GLU A 155 -3.41 14.74 -7.57
N GLY A 156 -2.20 15.12 -7.16
CA GLY A 156 -1.17 14.20 -6.72
C GLY A 156 -1.55 13.48 -5.43
N ILE A 157 -0.88 12.33 -5.22
CA ILE A 157 -1.13 11.43 -4.09
C ILE A 157 0.17 11.19 -3.33
N ILE A 158 0.08 11.13 -2.01
CA ILE A 158 1.16 10.70 -1.12
C ILE A 158 0.78 9.32 -0.57
N ARG A 159 1.67 8.33 -0.67
CA ARG A 159 1.68 7.13 0.18
C ARG A 159 2.74 7.31 1.26
N THR A 160 2.37 7.05 2.50
CA THR A 160 3.30 7.10 3.63
C THR A 160 2.77 6.22 4.75
N ASN A 161 3.61 5.95 5.74
CA ASN A 161 3.20 5.17 6.90
C ASN A 161 3.74 5.69 8.23
N LEU A 162 3.07 5.24 9.29
CA LEU A 162 3.46 5.45 10.68
C LEU A 162 3.52 4.11 11.39
N HIS A 163 4.48 3.97 12.31
CA HIS A 163 4.49 2.85 13.25
C HIS A 163 3.22 2.87 14.12
N HIS A 164 2.50 1.75 14.17
CA HIS A 164 1.25 1.66 14.92
C HIS A 164 1.52 1.47 16.42
N HIS A 165 0.95 2.33 17.27
CA HIS A 165 1.21 2.36 18.71
C HIS A 165 0.89 1.03 19.40
N TRP A 166 -0.34 0.55 19.25
CA TRP A 166 -0.82 -0.62 19.97
C TRP A 166 -0.11 -1.92 19.56
N GLN A 167 0.07 -2.14 18.26
CA GLN A 167 0.74 -3.32 17.73
C GLN A 167 2.23 -3.36 18.13
N ARG A 168 2.93 -2.21 18.04
CA ARG A 168 4.37 -2.13 18.33
C ARG A 168 4.71 -1.87 19.81
N PHE A 169 3.72 -1.69 20.68
CA PHE A 169 3.94 -1.46 22.12
C PHE A 169 4.97 -2.44 22.75
N PRO A 170 4.92 -3.76 22.48
CA PRO A 170 5.94 -4.69 23.01
C PRO A 170 7.36 -4.37 22.52
N VAL A 171 7.52 -3.90 21.28
CA VAL A 171 8.82 -3.51 20.70
C VAL A 171 9.33 -2.24 21.37
N PHE A 172 8.48 -1.24 21.61
CA PHE A 172 8.87 -0.05 22.38
C PHE A 172 9.29 -0.39 23.81
N GLN A 173 8.64 -1.39 24.42
CA GLN A 173 9.09 -1.90 25.71
C GLN A 173 10.49 -2.53 25.63
N ALA A 174 10.78 -3.30 24.58
CA ALA A 174 12.11 -3.87 24.36
C ALA A 174 13.18 -2.78 24.16
N GLN A 175 12.89 -1.78 23.32
CA GLN A 175 13.77 -0.62 23.12
C GLN A 175 14.08 0.07 24.45
N LYS A 176 13.06 0.28 25.31
CA LYS A 176 13.26 0.87 26.63
C LYS A 176 14.14 0.01 27.53
N VAL A 177 13.95 -1.32 27.54
CA VAL A 177 14.83 -2.23 28.30
C VAL A 177 16.28 -2.05 27.89
N PHE A 178 16.56 -2.03 26.59
CA PHE A 178 17.94 -1.89 26.10
C PHE A 178 18.50 -0.48 26.31
N GLN A 179 17.66 0.57 26.27
CA GLN A 179 18.06 1.91 26.68
C GLN A 179 18.50 1.95 28.15
N GLU A 180 17.73 1.36 29.07
CA GLU A 180 18.07 1.29 30.51
C GLU A 180 19.35 0.46 30.77
N MET A 181 19.66 -0.51 29.89
CA MET A 181 20.90 -1.28 29.92
C MET A 181 22.11 -0.52 29.34
N GLY A 182 21.94 0.73 28.91
CA GLY A 182 23.00 1.50 28.27
C GLY A 182 23.34 1.03 26.86
N LEU A 183 22.44 0.28 26.22
CA LEU A 183 22.51 -0.08 24.79
C LEU A 183 21.69 0.88 23.93
N GLY A 184 21.07 1.87 24.56
CA GLY A 184 20.38 2.95 23.88
C GLY A 184 21.28 3.69 22.91
N PHE A 185 20.66 4.42 22.02
CA PHE A 185 21.38 5.13 20.98
C PHE A 185 22.31 6.24 21.53
N ALA A 186 21.93 6.91 22.62
CA ALA A 186 22.76 7.92 23.30
C ALA A 186 24.01 7.35 24.03
N ALA A 187 24.20 6.03 24.03
CA ALA A 187 25.35 5.40 24.64
C ALA A 187 26.50 5.29 23.61
N ASP A 188 27.41 6.27 23.61
CA ASP A 188 28.56 6.33 22.70
C ASP A 188 29.73 5.41 23.13
N ASN A 189 29.55 4.65 24.20
CA ASN A 189 30.59 3.79 24.78
C ASN A 189 30.76 2.44 24.06
N LEU A 190 29.84 2.08 23.16
CA LEU A 190 29.83 0.79 22.45
C LEU A 190 29.64 0.98 20.95
N THR A 191 30.33 0.16 20.15
CA THR A 191 30.09 0.09 18.69
C THR A 191 28.72 -0.52 18.40
N GLN A 192 28.20 -0.30 17.20
CA GLN A 192 26.90 -0.87 16.78
C GLN A 192 26.89 -2.40 16.86
N GLU A 193 27.98 -3.05 16.44
CA GLU A 193 28.14 -4.51 16.48
C GLU A 193 28.12 -5.03 17.92
N ALA A 194 28.76 -4.30 18.84
CA ALA A 194 28.76 -4.65 20.26
C ALA A 194 27.36 -4.50 20.88
N LYS A 195 26.59 -3.48 20.46
CA LYS A 195 25.19 -3.32 20.88
C LYS A 195 24.31 -4.45 20.38
N ILE A 196 24.41 -4.80 19.09
CA ILE A 196 23.68 -5.93 18.49
C ILE A 196 23.98 -7.22 19.25
N GLU A 197 25.24 -7.52 19.50
CA GLU A 197 25.64 -8.75 20.20
C GLU A 197 25.14 -8.76 21.65
N SER A 198 25.18 -7.62 22.34
CA SER A 198 24.66 -7.50 23.71
C SER A 198 23.14 -7.76 23.77
N VAL A 199 22.39 -7.23 22.80
CA VAL A 199 20.96 -7.49 22.65
C VAL A 199 20.70 -8.97 22.39
N ARG A 200 21.42 -9.56 21.42
CA ARG A 200 21.29 -10.98 21.07
C ARG A 200 21.54 -11.89 22.28
N GLN A 201 22.66 -11.71 22.97
CA GLN A 201 23.00 -12.50 24.16
C GLN A 201 21.94 -12.35 25.25
N SER A 202 21.44 -11.13 25.47
CA SER A 202 20.38 -10.87 26.45
C SER A 202 19.10 -11.62 26.10
N MET A 203 18.66 -11.57 24.85
CA MET A 203 17.44 -12.24 24.40
C MET A 203 17.59 -13.76 24.37
N THR A 204 18.72 -14.29 23.94
CA THR A 204 19.01 -15.74 24.00
C THR A 204 19.02 -16.25 25.44
N ALA A 205 19.57 -15.49 26.39
CA ALA A 205 19.62 -15.87 27.81
C ALA A 205 18.24 -15.89 28.51
N LEU A 206 17.26 -15.12 28.03
CA LEU A 206 15.90 -15.14 28.57
C LEU A 206 15.19 -16.48 28.28
N LYS A 207 14.41 -16.96 29.25
CA LYS A 207 13.53 -18.13 29.05
C LYS A 207 12.46 -17.83 27.99
N ASN A 208 12.12 -18.81 27.16
CA ASN A 208 11.18 -18.63 26.03
C ASN A 208 9.77 -18.14 26.45
N GLN A 209 9.32 -18.45 27.66
CA GLN A 209 8.03 -17.99 28.18
C GLN A 209 8.03 -16.55 28.70
N VAL A 210 9.19 -15.87 28.76
CA VAL A 210 9.25 -14.46 29.12
C VAL A 210 8.45 -13.69 28.07
N TRP A 211 7.44 -12.94 28.52
CA TRP A 211 6.46 -12.29 27.65
C TRP A 211 7.13 -11.48 26.52
N LEU A 212 8.11 -10.65 26.86
CA LEU A 212 8.81 -9.80 25.88
C LEU A 212 9.48 -10.62 24.78
N LYS A 213 10.27 -11.65 25.15
CA LYS A 213 10.92 -12.56 24.21
C LYS A 213 9.89 -13.28 23.34
N ARG A 214 8.86 -13.85 23.95
CA ARG A 214 7.81 -14.60 23.23
C ARG A 214 7.11 -13.77 22.16
N ILE A 215 6.94 -12.46 22.39
CA ILE A 215 6.16 -11.58 21.53
C ILE A 215 7.02 -10.86 20.49
N THR A 216 8.29 -10.58 20.79
CA THR A 216 9.11 -9.68 19.96
C THR A 216 10.38 -10.30 19.38
N TRP A 217 10.75 -11.52 19.81
CA TRP A 217 11.97 -12.19 19.36
C TRP A 217 11.65 -13.33 18.40
N ASP A 218 12.30 -13.31 17.25
CA ASP A 218 12.37 -14.46 16.36
C ASP A 218 13.69 -15.21 16.56
N ALA A 219 13.67 -16.54 16.45
CA ALA A 219 14.88 -17.36 16.54
C ALA A 219 15.87 -17.06 15.40
N GLU A 220 15.39 -16.61 14.24
CA GLU A 220 16.24 -16.25 13.09
C GLU A 220 17.15 -15.04 13.37
N TRP A 221 16.78 -14.19 14.33
CA TRP A 221 17.55 -13.00 14.74
C TRP A 221 18.82 -13.37 15.53
N GLU A 222 18.99 -14.65 15.89
CA GLU A 222 20.27 -15.15 16.41
C GLU A 222 21.39 -15.04 15.36
N THR A 223 21.05 -15.09 14.07
CA THR A 223 22.02 -14.99 12.98
C THR A 223 21.93 -13.70 12.18
N ASP A 224 20.75 -13.06 12.15
CA ASP A 224 20.54 -11.80 11.44
C ASP A 224 20.64 -10.59 12.39
N ALA A 225 21.40 -9.58 11.98
CA ALA A 225 21.57 -8.34 12.73
C ALA A 225 20.55 -7.26 12.36
N GLU A 226 19.97 -7.34 11.17
CA GLU A 226 19.11 -6.28 10.61
C GLU A 226 17.80 -6.10 11.40
N PRO A 227 17.04 -7.16 11.74
CA PRO A 227 15.84 -7.02 12.56
C PRO A 227 16.11 -6.46 13.96
N ILE A 228 17.27 -6.75 14.55
CA ILE A 228 17.69 -6.20 15.85
C ILE A 228 17.87 -4.68 15.74
N LEU A 229 18.52 -4.21 14.68
CA LEU A 229 18.72 -2.79 14.43
C LEU A 229 17.38 -2.07 14.21
N LEU A 230 16.49 -2.65 13.41
CA LEU A 230 15.23 -2.01 13.01
C LEU A 230 14.13 -2.08 14.08
N ASN A 231 14.23 -3.00 15.04
CA ASN A 231 13.21 -3.14 16.09
C ASN A 231 13.72 -2.73 17.47
N TYR A 232 14.94 -3.09 17.87
CA TYR A 232 15.39 -2.89 19.25
C TYR A 232 16.36 -1.73 19.42
N LEU A 233 17.11 -1.41 18.38
CA LEU A 233 18.12 -0.34 18.40
C LEU A 233 17.75 0.83 17.48
N LEU A 234 16.52 0.86 16.95
CA LEU A 234 16.05 1.91 16.05
C LEU A 234 15.96 3.24 16.80
N THR A 235 16.59 4.26 16.23
CA THR A 235 16.66 5.60 16.82
C THR A 235 15.48 6.44 16.38
N GLY A 236 14.83 7.13 17.32
CA GLY A 236 13.72 8.03 17.03
C GLY A 236 12.38 7.33 16.77
N ASP A 237 12.33 6.00 16.97
CA ASP A 237 11.10 5.23 16.79
C ASP A 237 9.97 5.72 17.72
N LYS A 238 8.79 5.97 17.13
CA LYS A 238 7.59 6.40 17.83
C LYS A 238 6.36 5.78 17.20
N GLY A 239 5.46 5.28 18.05
CA GLY A 239 4.16 4.78 17.62
C GLY A 239 3.07 5.84 17.64
N TYR A 240 2.14 5.74 16.71
CA TYR A 240 0.98 6.60 16.54
C TYR A 240 -0.31 5.78 16.54
N THR A 241 -1.40 6.39 16.97
CA THR A 241 -2.77 5.86 16.88
C THR A 241 -3.48 6.43 15.65
N VAL A 242 -4.60 5.83 15.27
CA VAL A 242 -5.44 6.33 14.16
C VAL A 242 -5.86 7.80 14.38
N PRO A 243 -6.36 8.24 15.56
CA PRO A 243 -6.69 9.64 15.77
C PRO A 243 -5.49 10.58 15.59
N GLU A 244 -4.31 10.21 16.10
CA GLU A 244 -3.08 11.00 15.92
C GLU A 244 -2.67 11.08 14.43
N MET A 245 -2.81 10.00 13.66
CA MET A 245 -2.58 10.01 12.21
C MET A 245 -3.51 11.03 11.51
N PHE A 246 -4.80 11.05 11.86
CA PHE A 246 -5.75 12.01 11.29
C PHE A 246 -5.47 13.45 11.76
N GLU A 247 -4.98 13.66 12.98
CA GLU A 247 -4.49 14.98 13.45
C GLU A 247 -3.33 15.48 12.61
N LEU A 248 -2.33 14.63 12.33
CA LEU A 248 -1.20 14.99 11.46
C LEU A 248 -1.66 15.39 10.04
N LEU A 249 -2.62 14.66 9.47
CA LEU A 249 -3.20 15.00 8.17
C LEU A 249 -3.90 16.37 8.19
N ARG A 250 -4.69 16.64 9.23
CA ARG A 250 -5.36 17.95 9.44
C ARG A 250 -4.34 19.09 9.55
N GLU A 251 -3.29 18.90 10.32
CA GLU A 251 -2.20 19.88 10.48
C GLU A 251 -1.43 20.13 9.17
N ALA A 252 -1.25 19.09 8.35
CA ALA A 252 -0.66 19.21 7.02
C ALA A 252 -1.62 19.77 5.95
N GLN A 253 -2.92 19.87 6.28
CA GLN A 253 -4.03 20.17 5.37
C GLN A 253 -4.12 19.18 4.19
N LEU A 254 -3.90 17.92 4.50
CA LEU A 254 -4.08 16.79 3.60
C LEU A 254 -5.38 16.06 3.94
N GLU A 255 -6.05 15.55 2.92
CA GLU A 255 -7.21 14.66 3.07
C GLU A 255 -6.75 13.21 3.09
N PHE A 256 -7.36 12.39 3.94
CA PHE A 256 -7.20 10.94 3.89
C PHE A 256 -7.93 10.39 2.66
N ILE A 257 -7.27 9.54 1.89
CA ILE A 257 -7.87 8.85 0.74
C ILE A 257 -8.33 7.46 1.17
N SER A 258 -7.39 6.62 1.63
CA SER A 258 -7.67 5.27 2.09
C SER A 258 -6.46 4.67 2.81
N MET A 259 -6.68 3.63 3.63
CA MET A 259 -5.59 2.74 4.05
C MET A 259 -5.10 1.97 2.81
N VAL A 260 -3.80 1.68 2.73
CA VAL A 260 -3.22 0.97 1.57
C VAL A 260 -3.87 -0.40 1.38
N ASN A 261 -3.98 -1.16 2.47
CA ASN A 261 -4.66 -2.44 2.52
C ASN A 261 -6.06 -2.31 3.16
N TRP A 262 -6.88 -1.38 2.68
CA TRP A 262 -8.17 -1.01 3.33
C TRP A 262 -9.09 -2.19 3.70
N ARG A 263 -9.10 -3.29 2.93
CA ARG A 263 -9.89 -4.49 3.25
C ARG A 263 -9.43 -5.20 4.53
N GLU A 264 -8.18 -5.04 4.93
CA GLU A 264 -7.65 -5.53 6.21
C GLU A 264 -8.02 -4.61 7.41
N TRP A 265 -8.77 -3.53 7.16
CA TRP A 265 -9.24 -2.57 8.17
C TRP A 265 -10.78 -2.56 8.30
N GLU A 266 -11.46 -3.53 7.70
CA GLU A 266 -12.93 -3.58 7.67
C GLU A 266 -13.50 -4.06 9.00
N LEU A 267 -14.05 -3.11 9.76
CA LEU A 267 -14.56 -3.33 11.10
C LEU A 267 -15.65 -4.41 11.18
N LEU A 268 -16.50 -4.50 10.16
CA LEU A 268 -17.58 -5.49 10.13
C LEU A 268 -17.06 -6.91 9.97
N ASP A 269 -15.90 -7.09 9.33
CA ASP A 269 -15.26 -8.41 9.14
C ASP A 269 -14.72 -8.99 10.47
N LEU A 270 -14.64 -8.19 11.55
CA LEU A 270 -14.30 -8.68 12.90
C LEU A 270 -15.46 -9.43 13.58
N PHE A 271 -16.69 -9.28 13.09
CA PHE A 271 -17.87 -9.90 13.68
C PHE A 271 -18.20 -11.22 13.00
N LYS A 272 -18.64 -12.20 13.79
CA LYS A 272 -18.99 -13.54 13.28
C LYS A 272 -20.12 -13.53 12.24
N ASP A 273 -21.08 -12.62 12.41
CA ASP A 273 -22.27 -12.48 11.58
C ASP A 273 -22.61 -10.98 11.46
N PRO A 274 -22.06 -10.28 10.46
CA PRO A 274 -22.25 -8.83 10.31
C PRO A 274 -23.70 -8.45 9.97
N ASP A 275 -24.50 -9.38 9.44
CA ASP A 275 -25.92 -9.15 9.12
C ASP A 275 -26.82 -9.29 10.36
N ASN A 276 -26.29 -9.81 11.47
CA ASN A 276 -27.04 -10.09 12.70
C ASN A 276 -26.33 -9.54 13.95
N LEU A 277 -25.94 -8.26 13.88
CA LEU A 277 -25.31 -7.56 14.99
C LEU A 277 -26.29 -7.28 16.15
N PRO A 278 -25.81 -7.21 17.40
CA PRO A 278 -26.58 -6.66 18.52
C PRO A 278 -27.12 -5.26 18.17
N ALA A 279 -28.36 -4.96 18.55
CA ALA A 279 -29.07 -3.73 18.15
C ALA A 279 -28.27 -2.44 18.36
N PHE A 280 -27.53 -2.33 19.46
CA PHE A 280 -26.66 -1.18 19.72
C PHE A 280 -25.57 -1.00 18.64
N LEU A 281 -24.92 -2.09 18.22
CA LEU A 281 -23.87 -2.08 17.18
C LEU A 281 -24.48 -1.86 15.80
N ALA A 282 -25.59 -2.52 15.48
CA ALA A 282 -26.28 -2.35 14.19
C ALA A 282 -26.73 -0.90 13.93
N ILE A 283 -27.05 -0.15 14.99
CA ILE A 283 -27.42 1.27 14.89
C ILE A 283 -26.18 2.17 14.87
N SER A 284 -25.15 1.87 15.66
CA SER A 284 -24.02 2.78 15.86
C SER A 284 -22.93 2.65 14.80
N LEU A 285 -22.58 1.44 14.37
CA LEU A 285 -21.46 1.21 13.45
C LEU A 285 -21.64 1.86 12.07
N PRO A 286 -22.84 1.86 11.44
CA PRO A 286 -23.03 2.51 10.14
C PRO A 286 -22.87 4.04 10.17
N GLU A 287 -23.10 4.67 11.31
CA GLU A 287 -23.02 6.13 11.49
C GLU A 287 -21.59 6.62 11.75
N LEU A 288 -20.64 5.71 11.99
CA LEU A 288 -19.25 6.09 12.24
C LEU A 288 -18.59 6.67 10.99
N SER A 289 -17.92 7.80 11.18
CA SER A 289 -16.97 8.32 10.22
C SER A 289 -15.84 7.32 9.94
N VAL A 290 -15.09 7.55 8.88
CA VAL A 290 -13.93 6.70 8.52
C VAL A 290 -12.90 6.67 9.66
N GLU A 291 -12.57 7.84 10.24
CA GLU A 291 -11.65 7.95 11.38
C GLU A 291 -12.14 7.15 12.59
N GLU A 292 -13.42 7.29 12.97
CA GLU A 292 -13.98 6.56 14.11
C GLU A 292 -14.01 5.05 13.88
N ARG A 293 -14.34 4.61 12.66
CA ARG A 293 -14.37 3.19 12.28
C ARG A 293 -12.99 2.56 12.36
N LEU A 294 -11.97 3.24 11.81
CA LEU A 294 -10.58 2.81 11.87
C LEU A 294 -10.06 2.83 13.32
N HIS A 295 -10.48 3.81 14.12
CA HIS A 295 -10.13 3.88 15.54
C HIS A 295 -10.73 2.72 16.34
N VAL A 296 -12.00 2.38 16.11
CA VAL A 296 -12.64 1.21 16.74
C VAL A 296 -11.95 -0.08 16.29
N PHE A 297 -11.59 -0.19 15.01
CA PHE A 297 -10.83 -1.33 14.48
C PHE A 297 -9.49 -1.49 15.21
N GLU A 298 -8.65 -0.44 15.32
CA GLU A 298 -7.34 -0.57 15.98
C GLU A 298 -7.46 -0.94 17.46
N LEU A 299 -8.52 -0.52 18.14
CA LEU A 299 -8.74 -0.86 19.55
C LEU A 299 -9.16 -2.33 19.74
N LEU A 300 -9.88 -2.90 18.76
CA LEU A 300 -10.32 -4.30 18.80
C LEU A 300 -9.26 -5.26 18.23
N HIS A 301 -8.52 -4.85 17.20
CA HIS A 301 -7.67 -5.72 16.39
C HIS A 301 -6.41 -5.03 15.85
N PRO A 302 -5.46 -4.60 16.72
CA PRO A 302 -4.24 -3.91 16.29
C PRO A 302 -3.20 -4.90 15.71
N VAL A 303 -3.44 -5.39 14.50
CA VAL A 303 -2.60 -6.41 13.84
C VAL A 303 -1.56 -5.83 12.89
N HIS A 304 -1.70 -4.56 12.51
CA HIS A 304 -0.84 -3.90 11.54
C HIS A 304 0.36 -3.25 12.21
N ARG A 305 1.58 -3.59 11.78
CA ARG A 305 2.82 -2.92 12.23
C ARG A 305 2.85 -1.47 11.78
N LEU A 306 2.43 -1.23 10.54
CA LEU A 306 2.37 0.07 9.89
C LEU A 306 0.90 0.47 9.72
N MET A 307 0.58 1.73 10.04
CA MET A 307 -0.57 2.41 9.46
C MET A 307 -0.11 2.97 8.13
N ASP A 308 -0.32 2.20 7.06
CA ASP A 308 0.03 2.59 5.68
C ASP A 308 -1.20 3.18 5.00
N PHE A 309 -1.07 4.41 4.51
CA PHE A 309 -2.20 5.17 3.99
C PHE A 309 -1.82 6.05 2.80
N TRP A 310 -2.84 6.35 2.01
CA TRP A 310 -2.79 7.38 0.98
C TRP A 310 -3.46 8.65 1.46
N CYS A 311 -2.87 9.78 1.13
CA CYS A 311 -3.44 11.11 1.34
C CYS A 311 -3.17 12.03 0.15
N GLY A 312 -3.87 13.15 0.08
CA GLY A 312 -3.75 14.13 -1.01
C GLY A 312 -4.14 15.53 -0.59
N HIS A 313 -4.11 16.50 -1.51
CA HIS A 313 -4.57 17.86 -1.21
C HIS A 313 -6.06 17.87 -0.87
N THR A 314 -6.43 18.60 0.18
CA THR A 314 -7.84 18.86 0.50
C THR A 314 -8.57 19.58 -0.64
N ASN A 315 -9.81 19.17 -0.93
CA ASN A 315 -10.71 19.80 -1.91
C ASN A 315 -10.18 19.82 -3.37
N GLN A 316 -9.25 18.94 -3.71
CA GLN A 316 -8.76 18.76 -5.09
C GLN A 316 -9.27 17.45 -5.72
N SER A 317 -10.02 16.63 -4.99
CA SER A 317 -10.70 15.47 -5.54
C SER A 317 -11.82 15.88 -6.49
N GLN A 318 -12.03 15.12 -7.55
CA GLN A 318 -13.15 15.32 -8.44
C GLN A 318 -14.37 14.58 -7.88
N PRO A 319 -15.53 15.25 -7.69
CA PRO A 319 -16.71 14.57 -7.21
C PRO A 319 -17.16 13.53 -8.25
N PHE A 320 -17.38 12.30 -7.81
CA PHE A 320 -17.92 11.23 -8.63
C PHE A 320 -19.17 10.63 -8.00
N VAL A 321 -19.97 9.95 -8.83
CA VAL A 321 -21.17 9.24 -8.38
C VAL A 321 -20.77 7.83 -7.99
N PRO A 322 -21.00 7.37 -6.74
CA PRO A 322 -20.68 6.02 -6.32
C PRO A 322 -21.33 4.96 -7.23
N LEU A 323 -20.70 3.80 -7.39
CA LEU A 323 -21.22 2.71 -8.24
C LEU A 323 -22.63 2.26 -7.83
N SER A 324 -22.96 2.35 -6.54
CA SER A 324 -24.30 2.03 -6.01
C SER A 324 -25.41 2.92 -6.57
N ASP A 325 -25.04 4.13 -7.02
CA ASP A 325 -25.97 5.17 -7.45
C ASP A 325 -25.97 5.35 -8.98
N TRP A 326 -25.23 4.50 -9.71
CA TRP A 326 -25.18 4.53 -11.17
C TRP A 326 -26.52 4.11 -11.78
N SER A 327 -26.99 4.88 -12.76
CA SER A 327 -28.13 4.49 -13.58
C SER A 327 -27.76 3.38 -14.57
N GLU A 328 -28.75 2.71 -15.16
CA GLU A 328 -28.51 1.74 -16.24
C GLU A 328 -27.68 2.32 -17.39
N ARG A 329 -27.92 3.59 -17.72
CA ARG A 329 -27.16 4.29 -18.76
C ARG A 329 -25.69 4.46 -18.37
N ASP A 330 -25.42 4.75 -17.11
CA ASP A 330 -24.06 4.91 -16.60
C ASP A 330 -23.31 3.59 -16.68
N TRP A 331 -23.93 2.50 -16.21
CA TRP A 331 -23.37 1.16 -16.33
C TRP A 331 -23.08 0.80 -17.77
N HIS A 332 -24.05 0.96 -18.68
CA HIS A 332 -23.91 0.53 -20.07
C HIS A 332 -22.76 1.22 -20.82
N ASN A 333 -22.51 2.49 -20.49
CA ASN A 333 -21.47 3.30 -21.12
C ASN A 333 -20.12 3.25 -20.38
N ALA A 334 -20.08 2.75 -19.14
CA ALA A 334 -18.86 2.69 -18.37
C ALA A 334 -17.80 1.84 -19.06
N LEU A 335 -16.55 2.31 -18.99
CA LEU A 335 -15.37 1.56 -19.38
C LEU A 335 -14.89 0.73 -18.21
N VAL A 336 -14.59 -0.52 -18.50
CA VAL A 336 -14.02 -1.51 -17.59
C VAL A 336 -12.59 -1.77 -18.01
N GLU A 337 -11.69 -1.66 -17.05
CA GLU A 337 -10.31 -2.10 -17.21
C GLU A 337 -9.94 -3.11 -16.16
N LEU A 338 -9.10 -4.07 -16.53
CA LEU A 338 -8.43 -4.92 -15.56
C LEU A 338 -7.33 -4.11 -14.84
N HIS A 339 -7.15 -4.34 -13.54
CA HIS A 339 -6.03 -3.76 -12.82
C HIS A 339 -4.69 -4.12 -13.49
N PRO A 340 -3.74 -3.19 -13.65
CA PRO A 340 -2.48 -3.44 -14.34
C PRO A 340 -1.73 -4.70 -13.86
N GLN A 341 -1.72 -4.97 -12.56
CA GLN A 341 -1.00 -6.14 -12.00
C GLN A 341 -1.67 -7.49 -12.29
N LEU A 342 -2.89 -7.49 -12.83
CA LEU A 342 -3.55 -8.69 -13.33
C LEU A 342 -3.43 -8.83 -14.86
N LYS A 343 -3.00 -7.77 -15.58
CA LYS A 343 -2.79 -7.76 -17.04
C LYS A 343 -1.49 -8.49 -17.44
N THR A 344 -1.29 -9.71 -16.94
CA THR A 344 -0.15 -10.57 -17.29
C THR A 344 -0.58 -11.74 -18.16
N LEU A 345 0.33 -12.24 -19.00
CA LEU A 345 0.08 -13.42 -19.84
C LEU A 345 -0.28 -14.64 -18.98
N GLN A 346 0.38 -14.80 -17.83
CA GLN A 346 0.15 -15.92 -16.92
C GLN A 346 -1.29 -15.97 -16.39
N VAL A 347 -1.85 -14.82 -15.98
CA VAL A 347 -3.24 -14.77 -15.50
C VAL A 347 -4.22 -15.00 -16.65
N LYS A 348 -3.92 -14.47 -17.85
CA LYS A 348 -4.72 -14.72 -19.07
C LYS A 348 -4.78 -16.21 -19.42
N GLU A 349 -3.64 -16.87 -19.43
CA GLU A 349 -3.52 -18.31 -19.70
C GLU A 349 -4.27 -19.15 -18.65
N TYR A 350 -4.17 -18.77 -17.37
CA TYR A 350 -4.93 -19.43 -16.32
C TYR A 350 -6.45 -19.28 -16.50
N LEU A 351 -6.95 -18.09 -16.86
CA LEU A 351 -8.35 -17.88 -17.19
C LEU A 351 -8.80 -18.77 -18.36
N ILE A 352 -7.99 -18.85 -19.43
CA ILE A 352 -8.29 -19.71 -20.59
C ILE A 352 -8.34 -21.20 -20.18
N ASP A 353 -7.43 -21.63 -19.31
CA ASP A 353 -7.41 -23.00 -18.79
C ASP A 353 -8.69 -23.32 -17.98
N CYS A 354 -9.09 -22.42 -17.08
CA CYS A 354 -10.34 -22.54 -16.32
C CYS A 354 -11.58 -22.63 -17.22
N ILE A 355 -11.64 -21.81 -18.28
CA ILE A 355 -12.74 -21.82 -19.25
C ILE A 355 -12.76 -23.14 -20.02
N THR A 356 -11.59 -23.63 -20.46
CA THR A 356 -11.46 -24.86 -21.26
C THR A 356 -11.84 -26.11 -20.47
N HIS A 357 -11.53 -26.12 -19.17
CA HIS A 357 -11.77 -27.27 -18.28
C HIS A 357 -13.02 -27.12 -17.41
N HIS A 358 -13.81 -26.05 -17.58
CA HIS A 358 -15.01 -25.75 -16.80
C HIS A 358 -14.78 -25.73 -15.28
N THR A 359 -13.67 -25.10 -14.85
CA THR A 359 -13.34 -24.93 -13.43
C THR A 359 -13.47 -23.46 -13.02
N PRO A 360 -13.83 -23.16 -11.75
CA PRO A 360 -13.88 -21.78 -11.28
C PRO A 360 -12.52 -21.07 -11.43
N PHE A 361 -12.56 -19.82 -11.86
CA PHE A 361 -11.37 -18.98 -11.98
C PHE A 361 -11.15 -18.21 -10.68
N GLU A 362 -10.08 -18.52 -9.96
CA GLU A 362 -9.69 -17.82 -8.73
C GLU A 362 -8.80 -16.63 -9.06
N ILE A 363 -9.40 -15.46 -9.26
CA ILE A 363 -8.66 -14.25 -9.64
C ILE A 363 -7.72 -13.76 -8.53
N SER A 364 -8.10 -13.99 -7.26
CA SER A 364 -7.30 -13.63 -6.08
C SER A 364 -5.99 -14.40 -5.94
N ARG A 365 -5.82 -15.50 -6.69
CA ARG A 365 -4.63 -16.34 -6.62
C ARG A 365 -3.33 -15.55 -6.86
N TYR A 366 -3.38 -14.56 -7.74
CA TYR A 366 -2.23 -13.76 -8.15
C TYR A 366 -2.14 -12.40 -7.45
N LEU A 367 -3.25 -11.88 -6.92
CA LEU A 367 -3.30 -10.62 -6.21
C LEU A 367 -4.16 -10.79 -4.95
N GLN A 368 -3.46 -10.98 -3.84
CA GLN A 368 -4.04 -11.39 -2.56
C GLN A 368 -4.24 -10.22 -1.62
N VAL A 369 -3.44 -9.14 -1.76
CA VAL A 369 -3.53 -7.95 -0.90
C VAL A 369 -4.97 -7.44 -0.66
N PRO A 370 -5.85 -7.32 -1.67
CA PRO A 370 -7.18 -6.79 -1.42
C PRO A 370 -8.13 -7.80 -0.74
N THR A 371 -7.78 -9.06 -0.52
CA THR A 371 -8.72 -10.06 0.00
C THR A 371 -8.12 -11.03 1.02
N ILE A 372 -8.92 -11.38 2.03
CA ILE A 372 -8.59 -12.39 3.03
C ILE A 372 -9.14 -13.77 2.62
N THR A 373 -10.06 -13.82 1.65
CA THR A 373 -10.69 -15.06 1.17
C THR A 373 -10.60 -15.21 -0.36
N PRO A 374 -10.58 -16.44 -0.89
CA PRO A 374 -10.52 -16.65 -2.33
C PRO A 374 -11.71 -16.03 -3.08
N ILE A 375 -11.43 -15.27 -4.14
CA ILE A 375 -12.44 -14.67 -5.02
C ILE A 375 -12.57 -15.53 -6.27
N LEU A 376 -13.64 -16.31 -6.31
CA LEU A 376 -13.95 -17.23 -7.41
C LEU A 376 -14.94 -16.60 -8.40
N ILE A 377 -14.66 -16.80 -9.69
CA ILE A 377 -15.55 -16.46 -10.81
C ILE A 377 -16.00 -17.76 -11.46
N ASP A 378 -17.31 -17.89 -11.69
CA ASP A 378 -17.86 -19.06 -12.36
C ASP A 378 -17.40 -19.15 -13.82
N SER A 379 -17.05 -20.35 -14.25
CA SER A 379 -16.53 -20.60 -15.61
C SER A 379 -17.53 -20.28 -16.73
N SER A 380 -18.83 -20.19 -16.43
CA SER A 380 -19.88 -19.82 -17.40
C SER A 380 -19.89 -18.33 -17.74
N ILE A 381 -19.47 -17.46 -16.81
CA ILE A 381 -19.43 -16.00 -17.02
C ILE A 381 -18.01 -15.48 -17.26
N ALA A 382 -17.00 -16.12 -16.67
CA ALA A 382 -15.59 -15.73 -16.80
C ALA A 382 -15.09 -15.42 -18.24
N PRO A 383 -15.53 -16.12 -19.32
CA PRO A 383 -15.08 -15.81 -20.67
C PRO A 383 -15.49 -14.43 -21.19
N CYS A 384 -16.47 -13.76 -20.55
CA CYS A 384 -16.83 -12.38 -20.89
C CYS A 384 -15.68 -11.40 -20.57
N LEU A 385 -14.85 -11.71 -19.57
CA LEU A 385 -13.74 -10.86 -19.11
C LEU A 385 -12.48 -10.95 -19.99
N LEU A 386 -12.33 -12.02 -20.79
CA LEU A 386 -11.13 -12.28 -21.60
C LEU A 386 -10.59 -11.07 -22.40
N PRO A 387 -11.43 -10.25 -23.05
CA PRO A 387 -10.95 -9.10 -23.82
C PRO A 387 -10.25 -8.02 -22.99
N LEU A 388 -10.47 -7.97 -21.66
CA LEU A 388 -9.86 -6.96 -20.77
C LEU A 388 -8.32 -7.07 -20.68
N TRP A 389 -7.73 -8.21 -21.10
CA TRP A 389 -6.28 -8.36 -21.23
C TRP A 389 -5.71 -7.70 -22.48
N ASP A 390 -6.55 -7.41 -23.47
CA ASP A 390 -6.12 -6.84 -24.74
C ASP A 390 -6.38 -5.33 -24.76
N GLU A 391 -7.56 -4.90 -24.31
CA GLU A 391 -7.93 -3.47 -24.25
C GLU A 391 -9.12 -3.23 -23.29
N PRO A 392 -9.31 -1.99 -22.80
CA PRO A 392 -10.52 -1.59 -22.06
C PRO A 392 -11.81 -1.94 -22.81
N GLN A 393 -12.85 -2.35 -22.10
CA GLN A 393 -14.14 -2.71 -22.70
C GLN A 393 -15.27 -1.91 -22.09
N SER A 394 -16.29 -1.54 -22.87
CA SER A 394 -17.53 -1.06 -22.27
C SER A 394 -18.29 -2.21 -21.62
N VAL A 395 -19.05 -1.93 -20.55
CA VAL A 395 -19.94 -2.94 -19.94
C VAL A 395 -20.88 -3.54 -20.98
N ARG A 396 -21.42 -2.71 -21.89
CA ARG A 396 -22.23 -3.18 -23.03
C ARG A 396 -21.52 -4.23 -23.88
N ALA A 397 -20.22 -4.06 -24.15
CA ALA A 397 -19.46 -5.02 -24.95
C ALA A 397 -19.31 -6.36 -24.21
N LEU A 398 -19.07 -6.32 -22.89
CA LEU A 398 -19.01 -7.50 -22.03
C LEU A 398 -20.37 -8.23 -21.98
N VAL A 399 -21.47 -7.50 -21.84
CA VAL A 399 -22.85 -8.04 -21.88
C VAL A 399 -23.14 -8.74 -23.20
N LYS A 400 -22.84 -8.08 -24.33
CA LYS A 400 -23.01 -8.68 -25.67
C LYS A 400 -22.17 -9.94 -25.84
N ARG A 401 -20.94 -9.95 -25.33
CA ARG A 401 -20.05 -11.10 -25.37
C ARG A 401 -20.62 -12.26 -24.55
N TRP A 402 -21.12 -11.98 -23.34
CA TRP A 402 -21.73 -13.02 -22.50
C TRP A 402 -22.98 -13.62 -23.16
N LEU A 403 -23.86 -12.82 -23.76
CA LEU A 403 -25.01 -13.29 -24.53
C LEU A 403 -24.63 -14.19 -25.72
N GLN A 404 -23.47 -13.97 -26.35
CA GLN A 404 -22.98 -14.85 -27.40
C GLN A 404 -22.53 -16.22 -26.87
N ILE A 405 -22.05 -16.26 -25.63
CA ILE A 405 -21.56 -17.47 -24.96
C ILE A 405 -22.74 -18.27 -24.36
N SER A 406 -23.66 -17.58 -23.69
CA SER A 406 -24.79 -18.16 -22.96
C SER A 406 -26.14 -17.56 -23.43
N PRO A 407 -26.58 -17.83 -24.67
CA PRO A 407 -27.81 -17.23 -25.22
C PRO A 407 -29.12 -17.81 -24.65
N VAL A 408 -29.06 -18.94 -23.95
CA VAL A 408 -30.22 -19.71 -23.49
C VAL A 408 -30.05 -20.08 -22.02
N ASN A 409 -31.09 -19.88 -21.22
CA ASN A 409 -31.10 -20.28 -19.82
C ASN A 409 -31.10 -21.81 -19.71
N PRO A 410 -30.13 -22.44 -19.02
CA PRO A 410 -30.00 -23.89 -19.00
C PRO A 410 -31.12 -24.61 -18.23
N ALA A 411 -31.84 -23.90 -17.35
CA ALA A 411 -32.94 -24.47 -16.56
C ALA A 411 -34.30 -24.38 -17.28
N THR A 412 -34.58 -23.26 -17.96
CA THR A 412 -35.88 -23.04 -18.63
C THR A 412 -35.84 -23.34 -20.12
N LEU A 413 -34.64 -23.38 -20.74
CA LEU A 413 -34.42 -23.45 -22.18
C LEU A 413 -34.97 -22.24 -22.96
N GLU A 414 -35.30 -21.15 -22.27
CA GLU A 414 -35.75 -19.90 -22.87
C GLU A 414 -34.55 -18.99 -23.22
N PRO A 415 -34.66 -18.12 -24.24
CA PRO A 415 -33.63 -17.13 -24.54
C PRO A 415 -33.38 -16.19 -23.35
N VAL A 416 -32.11 -15.91 -23.06
CA VAL A 416 -31.73 -14.93 -22.03
C VAL A 416 -31.96 -13.51 -22.56
N SER A 417 -32.60 -12.65 -21.78
CA SER A 417 -32.82 -11.25 -22.16
C SER A 417 -31.54 -10.41 -21.97
N GLU A 418 -31.43 -9.28 -22.69
CA GLU A 418 -30.31 -8.34 -22.49
C GLU A 418 -30.30 -7.75 -21.07
N GLU A 419 -31.47 -7.59 -20.45
CA GLU A 419 -31.61 -7.14 -19.06
C GLU A 419 -31.04 -8.15 -18.06
N GLN A 420 -31.36 -9.44 -18.22
CA GLN A 420 -30.79 -10.51 -17.39
C GLN A 420 -29.27 -10.59 -17.54
N ALA A 421 -28.79 -10.53 -18.78
CA ALA A 421 -27.35 -10.50 -19.07
C ALA A 421 -26.64 -9.29 -18.45
N SER A 422 -27.27 -8.12 -18.54
CA SER A 422 -26.73 -6.90 -17.93
C SER A 422 -26.62 -7.05 -16.42
N SER A 423 -27.66 -7.60 -15.76
CA SER A 423 -27.65 -7.81 -14.32
C SER A 423 -26.50 -8.73 -13.88
N GLU A 424 -26.32 -9.88 -14.55
CA GLU A 424 -25.25 -10.84 -14.18
C GLU A 424 -23.84 -10.27 -14.39
N VAL A 425 -23.62 -9.56 -15.50
CA VAL A 425 -22.31 -8.93 -15.77
C VAL A 425 -22.04 -7.79 -14.80
N ILE A 426 -23.03 -6.96 -14.48
CA ILE A 426 -22.87 -5.87 -13.49
C ILE A 426 -22.57 -6.43 -12.11
N GLU A 427 -23.28 -7.46 -11.66
CA GLU A 427 -23.02 -8.10 -10.36
C GLU A 427 -21.59 -8.67 -10.29
N LEU A 428 -21.11 -9.31 -11.37
CA LEU A 428 -19.74 -9.75 -11.47
C LEU A 428 -18.75 -8.58 -11.38
N LEU A 429 -18.99 -7.49 -12.11
CA LEU A 429 -18.09 -6.33 -12.11
C LEU A 429 -18.06 -5.64 -10.74
N GLN A 430 -19.21 -5.48 -10.07
CA GLN A 430 -19.28 -4.94 -8.71
C GLN A 430 -18.49 -5.81 -7.72
N LYS A 431 -18.63 -7.14 -7.82
CA LYS A 431 -17.86 -8.09 -7.01
C LYS A 431 -16.36 -7.91 -7.21
N LEU A 432 -15.90 -7.74 -8.45
CA LEU A 432 -14.48 -7.60 -8.76
C LEU A 432 -13.93 -6.20 -8.42
N GLU A 433 -14.74 -5.16 -8.58
CA GLU A 433 -14.36 -3.78 -8.28
C GLU A 433 -14.20 -3.54 -6.78
N THR A 434 -15.01 -4.23 -5.96
CA THR A 434 -14.86 -4.25 -4.49
C THR A 434 -13.44 -4.61 -4.04
N PHE A 435 -12.71 -5.37 -4.87
CA PHE A 435 -11.32 -5.78 -4.60
C PHE A 435 -10.30 -5.12 -5.53
N LEU A 436 -10.74 -4.10 -6.31
CA LEU A 436 -9.95 -3.38 -7.30
C LEU A 436 -9.29 -4.30 -8.35
N TYR A 437 -9.90 -5.46 -8.62
CA TYR A 437 -9.44 -6.34 -9.70
C TYR A 437 -9.84 -5.80 -11.07
N VAL A 438 -10.99 -5.13 -11.12
CA VAL A 438 -11.41 -4.30 -12.25
C VAL A 438 -11.61 -2.87 -11.76
N LEU A 439 -11.39 -1.92 -12.65
CA LEU A 439 -11.59 -0.49 -12.44
C LEU A 439 -12.67 -0.03 -13.40
N LEU A 440 -13.64 0.74 -12.91
CA LEU A 440 -14.74 1.25 -13.72
C LEU A 440 -14.72 2.77 -13.79
N ALA A 441 -14.65 3.31 -15.00
CA ALA A 441 -14.72 4.75 -15.24
C ALA A 441 -15.99 5.06 -16.05
N ARG A 442 -16.73 6.09 -15.64
CA ARG A 442 -17.83 6.62 -16.46
C ARG A 442 -17.25 7.21 -17.74
N ASP A 443 -17.90 6.94 -18.86
CA ASP A 443 -17.65 7.69 -20.08
C ASP A 443 -18.40 9.02 -19.98
N ASP A 444 -17.66 10.09 -19.72
CA ASP A 444 -18.21 11.45 -19.61
C ASP A 444 -18.53 12.07 -21.00
N ASN A 445 -18.36 11.32 -22.11
CA ASN A 445 -18.59 11.78 -23.49
C ASN A 445 -20.02 11.57 -24.02
#